data_AF-A0A8J3VQ38-F1
#
_entry.id   AF-A0A8J3VQ38-F1
#
_cell.length_a   1.000
_cell.length_b   1.000
_cell.length_c   1.000
_cell.angle_alpha   90.00
_cell.angle_beta   90.00
_cell.angle_gamma   90.00
#
_symmetry.space_group_name_H-M   'P 1'
#
loop_
_entity.id
_entity.type
_entity.pdbx_description
1 polymer ?
#
loop_
_entity_poly.entity_id
_entity_poly.type
_entity_poly.pdbx_seq_one_letter_code
_entity_poly.pdbx_strand_id
1 'polypeptide(L)'
;MTEAPPRVRAVAQVTTVEPVRDDAEPQLKRRPGYLGAVHVVQLLLVEAVLFGVLGALTHNYLAAGITAGAGALLILAATLRRGGRWWFEQQTVARQYRRRRGHPDVGEKDPRLAALHWLTPGLTVSEVESETGARTGIACDAAGWYGAIAIGEADSMHGDGGSGVPLDVLARSLDDAEQPGAVVQVVTQSVPAPSLDMDSRHLAAHSYQELQALAGPVPADRTTWVAVRLEARSRAEAGVAGGYDAEHAPTLVANLVRKVSRSLRESRLPHQVLSADELIDALSRACDLDSDAGGAAQAPREEWTAWHSGRAAHASFWLRDWPRVDDAATLFGGLSATPSASTTVSLALTRDHGDLAMRCLIRVAAPGDGLAHLCETLDQRARAVNAELFRLDGEQGPAVYASAPTGGGAA
;
A
#
# COMPACT_ATOMS: atom_id res chain seq x y z
N MET A 1 -60.92 -36.91 42.09
CA MET A 1 -60.65 -38.13 41.30
C MET A 1 -60.63 -37.69 39.84
N THR A 2 -59.60 -36.97 39.36
CA THR A 2 -58.18 -37.33 39.20
C THR A 2 -57.97 -38.32 38.07
N GLU A 3 -57.72 -37.82 36.86
CA GLU A 3 -56.68 -38.38 35.98
C GLU A 3 -56.26 -37.35 34.94
N ALA A 4 -54.96 -37.04 34.94
CA ALA A 4 -54.30 -36.14 34.01
C ALA A 4 -53.75 -36.97 32.83
N PRO A 5 -53.79 -36.46 31.58
CA PRO A 5 -53.25 -37.18 30.44
C PRO A 5 -51.71 -37.20 30.43
N PRO A 6 -51.10 -38.24 29.83
CA PRO A 6 -49.69 -38.57 29.98
C PRO A 6 -48.76 -37.62 29.21
N ARG A 7 -47.67 -37.24 29.87
CA ARG A 7 -46.54 -36.51 29.28
C ARG A 7 -45.80 -37.42 28.28
N VAL A 8 -45.92 -37.13 26.99
CA VAL A 8 -45.09 -37.73 25.95
C VAL A 8 -43.71 -37.07 25.98
N ARG A 9 -42.72 -37.83 26.45
CA ARG A 9 -41.31 -37.46 26.45
C ARG A 9 -40.73 -37.86 25.10
N ALA A 10 -40.54 -36.91 24.20
CA ALA A 10 -39.82 -37.12 22.95
C ALA A 10 -38.34 -37.37 23.28
N VAL A 11 -37.86 -38.58 23.03
CA VAL A 11 -36.43 -38.91 23.01
C VAL A 11 -35.99 -38.82 21.56
N ALA A 12 -35.46 -37.66 21.17
CA ALA A 12 -34.77 -37.52 19.90
C ALA A 12 -33.42 -38.24 20.01
N GLN A 13 -33.25 -39.30 19.23
CA GLN A 13 -31.95 -39.91 18.98
C GLN A 13 -31.05 -38.85 18.32
N VAL A 14 -30.04 -38.40 19.06
CA VAL A 14 -28.94 -37.60 18.51
C VAL A 14 -28.05 -38.56 17.74
N THR A 15 -28.28 -38.66 16.44
CA THR A 15 -27.26 -39.16 15.52
C THR A 15 -26.10 -38.16 15.58
N THR A 16 -25.00 -38.55 16.22
CA THR A 16 -23.72 -37.87 16.12
C THR A 16 -23.25 -37.97 14.68
N VAL A 17 -23.60 -36.97 13.88
CA VAL A 17 -22.87 -36.63 12.67
C VAL A 17 -21.58 -36.00 13.16
N GLU A 18 -20.45 -36.68 12.97
CA GLU A 18 -19.12 -36.09 13.13
C GLU A 18 -19.08 -34.79 12.31
N PRO A 19 -18.72 -33.64 12.91
CA PRO A 19 -18.49 -32.45 12.13
C PRO A 19 -17.27 -32.71 11.26
N VAL A 20 -17.51 -32.81 9.95
CA VAL A 20 -16.48 -32.66 8.93
C VAL A 20 -15.84 -31.30 9.19
N ARG A 21 -14.65 -31.32 9.80
CA ARG A 21 -13.76 -30.17 9.91
C ARG A 21 -13.31 -29.80 8.52
N ASP A 22 -13.99 -28.83 7.92
CA ASP A 22 -13.50 -28.11 6.74
C ASP A 22 -13.90 -26.63 6.85
N ASP A 23 -13.54 -26.02 7.99
CA ASP A 23 -13.49 -24.57 8.15
C ASP A 23 -12.01 -24.17 8.15
N ALA A 24 -11.44 -24.02 6.96
CA ALA A 24 -10.16 -23.33 6.79
C ALA A 24 -10.40 -21.84 7.06
N GLU A 25 -10.30 -21.41 8.32
CA GLU A 25 -10.25 -19.98 8.65
C GLU A 25 -9.11 -19.34 7.83
N PRO A 26 -9.40 -18.29 7.04
CA PRO A 26 -8.40 -17.67 6.17
C PRO A 26 -7.25 -17.15 7.03
N GLN A 27 -6.07 -17.74 6.88
CA GLN A 27 -4.90 -17.31 7.64
C GLN A 27 -4.41 -15.97 7.09
N LEU A 28 -4.43 -14.94 7.92
CA LEU A 28 -3.90 -13.63 7.57
C LEU A 28 -2.37 -13.71 7.46
N LYS A 29 -1.86 -13.84 6.22
CA LYS A 29 -0.43 -13.87 5.96
C LYS A 29 0.10 -12.45 5.79
N ARG A 30 0.57 -11.88 6.89
CA ARG A 30 1.26 -10.58 6.89
C ARG A 30 2.61 -10.75 6.19
N ARG A 31 2.73 -10.23 4.98
CA ARG A 31 3.97 -10.35 4.21
C ARG A 31 4.91 -9.22 4.62
N PRO A 32 6.18 -9.51 4.97
CA PRO A 32 7.19 -8.48 4.88
C PRO A 32 7.21 -8.02 3.42
N GLY A 33 7.12 -6.70 3.18
CA GLY A 33 6.83 -6.09 1.87
C GLY A 33 7.75 -6.48 0.70
N TYR A 34 8.78 -7.30 0.92
CA TYR A 34 9.66 -7.79 -0.13
C TYR A 34 10.39 -9.07 0.30
N LEU A 35 10.20 -10.14 -0.48
CA LEU A 35 11.07 -11.33 -0.48
C LEU A 35 11.52 -11.50 -1.94
N GLY A 36 12.59 -10.79 -2.31
CA GLY A 36 13.18 -10.90 -3.64
C GLY A 36 13.76 -12.29 -3.91
N ALA A 37 13.84 -12.64 -5.21
CA ALA A 37 14.29 -13.90 -5.82
C ALA A 37 15.76 -14.32 -5.52
N VAL A 38 16.33 -13.85 -4.42
CA VAL A 38 17.76 -13.84 -4.11
C VAL A 38 18.31 -15.21 -3.75
N HIS A 39 17.45 -16.16 -3.34
CA HIS A 39 17.90 -17.53 -3.06
C HIS A 39 18.50 -18.21 -4.29
N VAL A 40 17.98 -17.94 -5.49
CA VAL A 40 18.42 -18.59 -6.73
C VAL A 40 19.78 -18.05 -7.18
N VAL A 41 19.96 -16.73 -7.15
CA VAL A 41 21.23 -16.10 -7.57
C VAL A 41 22.35 -16.43 -6.59
N GLN A 42 22.08 -16.45 -5.29
CA GLN A 42 23.07 -16.88 -4.29
C GLN A 42 23.46 -18.35 -4.47
N LEU A 43 22.49 -19.23 -4.75
CA LEU A 43 22.76 -20.64 -5.07
C LEU A 43 23.63 -20.78 -6.31
N LEU A 44 23.29 -20.06 -7.39
CA LEU A 44 24.07 -20.06 -8.65
C LEU A 44 25.48 -19.49 -8.45
N LEU A 45 25.65 -18.48 -7.60
CA LEU A 45 26.97 -17.92 -7.26
C LEU A 45 27.82 -18.94 -6.52
N VAL A 46 27.24 -19.63 -5.54
CA VAL A 46 27.91 -20.71 -4.81
C VAL A 46 28.29 -21.84 -5.77
N GLU A 47 27.38 -22.23 -6.66
CA GLU A 47 27.61 -23.26 -7.66
C GLU A 47 28.71 -22.87 -8.66
N ALA A 48 28.70 -21.63 -9.17
CA ALA A 48 29.74 -21.11 -10.06
C ALA A 48 31.12 -21.04 -9.39
N VAL A 49 31.19 -20.64 -8.11
CA VAL A 49 32.43 -20.66 -7.33
C VAL A 49 32.94 -22.08 -7.16
N LEU A 50 32.06 -23.04 -6.85
CA LEU A 50 32.43 -24.46 -6.70
C LEU A 50 33.00 -25.03 -8.01
N PHE A 51 32.32 -24.81 -9.14
CA PHE A 51 32.83 -25.24 -10.46
C PHE A 51 34.14 -24.54 -10.84
N GLY A 52 34.28 -23.25 -10.53
CA GLY A 52 35.52 -22.51 -10.77
C GLY A 52 36.71 -23.05 -9.97
N VAL A 53 36.50 -23.40 -8.70
CA VAL A 53 37.54 -24.00 -7.84
C VAL A 53 37.91 -25.40 -8.33
N LEU A 54 36.92 -26.24 -8.64
CA LEU A 54 37.14 -27.58 -9.20
C LEU A 54 37.90 -27.54 -10.54
N GLY A 55 37.55 -26.61 -11.42
CA GLY A 55 38.28 -26.37 -12.67
C GLY A 55 39.72 -25.92 -12.42
N ALA A 56 39.95 -24.97 -11.51
CA ALA A 56 41.28 -24.46 -11.21
C ALA A 56 42.20 -25.50 -10.54
N LEU A 57 41.65 -26.43 -9.75
CA LEU A 57 42.36 -27.55 -9.15
C LEU A 57 43.04 -28.46 -10.19
N THR A 58 42.51 -28.52 -11.42
CA THR A 58 43.10 -29.33 -12.51
C THR A 58 44.40 -28.73 -13.08
N HIS A 59 44.64 -27.43 -12.87
CA HIS A 59 45.77 -26.71 -13.44
C HIS A 59 46.86 -26.40 -12.40
N ASN A 60 46.50 -25.74 -11.29
CA ASN A 60 47.46 -25.37 -10.24
C ASN A 60 46.74 -25.02 -8.92
N TYR A 61 47.24 -25.51 -7.78
CA TYR A 61 46.73 -25.20 -6.44
C TYR A 61 46.72 -23.70 -6.13
N LEU A 62 47.67 -22.94 -6.66
CA LEU A 62 47.75 -21.48 -6.46
C LEU A 62 46.58 -20.76 -7.15
N ALA A 63 46.21 -21.19 -8.36
CA ALA A 63 45.04 -20.68 -9.07
C ALA A 63 43.74 -21.06 -8.35
N ALA A 64 43.65 -22.28 -7.82
CA ALA A 64 42.51 -22.71 -7.01
C ALA A 64 42.36 -21.87 -5.74
N GLY A 65 43.46 -21.54 -5.06
CA GLY A 65 43.46 -20.66 -3.89
C GLY A 65 42.96 -19.25 -4.20
N ILE A 66 43.40 -18.66 -5.33
CA ILE A 66 42.94 -17.33 -5.78
C ILE A 66 41.45 -17.35 -6.13
N THR A 67 41.00 -18.35 -6.89
CA THR A 67 39.58 -18.48 -7.26
C THR A 67 38.69 -18.72 -6.03
N ALA A 68 39.14 -19.54 -5.08
CA ALA A 68 38.43 -19.77 -3.82
C ALA A 68 38.38 -18.49 -2.97
N GLY A 69 39.48 -17.74 -2.86
CA GLY A 69 39.53 -16.47 -2.13
C GLY A 69 38.63 -15.40 -2.76
N ALA A 70 38.68 -15.25 -4.08
CA ALA A 70 37.80 -14.34 -4.82
C ALA A 70 36.32 -14.75 -4.71
N GLY A 71 36.03 -16.06 -4.80
CA GLY A 71 34.70 -16.62 -4.62
C GLY A 71 34.15 -16.39 -3.21
N ALA A 72 34.96 -16.59 -2.17
CA ALA A 72 34.60 -16.31 -0.78
C ALA A 72 34.33 -14.82 -0.56
N LEU A 73 35.13 -13.93 -1.15
CA LEU A 73 34.88 -12.48 -1.13
C LEU A 73 33.59 -12.10 -1.85
N LEU A 74 33.27 -12.73 -2.98
CA LEU A 74 32.02 -12.50 -3.70
C LEU A 74 30.81 -13.01 -2.91
N ILE A 75 30.91 -14.18 -2.27
CA ILE A 75 29.85 -14.70 -1.40
C ILE A 75 29.70 -13.80 -0.17
N LEU A 76 30.79 -13.33 0.43
CA LEU A 76 30.75 -12.39 1.55
C LEU A 76 30.11 -11.05 1.13
N ALA A 77 30.47 -10.51 -0.03
CA ALA A 77 29.86 -9.30 -0.59
C ALA A 77 28.39 -9.50 -0.94
N ALA A 78 28.01 -10.68 -1.45
CA ALA A 78 26.64 -11.06 -1.74
C ALA A 78 25.80 -11.25 -0.47
N THR A 79 26.45 -11.64 0.64
CA THR A 79 25.80 -11.90 1.93
C THR A 79 25.84 -10.72 2.89
N LEU A 80 26.68 -9.71 2.60
CA LEU A 80 26.75 -8.46 3.35
C LEU A 80 25.42 -7.71 3.24
N ARG A 81 24.66 -7.78 4.32
CA ARG A 81 23.38 -7.08 4.48
C ARG A 81 23.64 -5.68 5.02
N ARG A 82 23.28 -4.64 4.25
CA ARG A 82 23.39 -3.23 4.68
C ARG A 82 22.00 -2.58 4.64
N GLY A 83 21.57 -2.03 5.76
CA GLY A 83 20.28 -1.33 5.85
C GLY A 83 19.07 -2.22 5.51
N GLY A 84 19.12 -3.51 5.86
CA GLY A 84 18.03 -4.45 5.61
C GLY A 84 17.96 -5.04 4.18
N ARG A 85 18.77 -4.53 3.23
CA ARG A 85 18.86 -4.98 1.83
C ARG A 85 20.18 -5.72 1.53
N TRP A 86 20.14 -6.62 0.56
CA TRP A 86 21.35 -7.23 -0.01
C TRP A 86 22.02 -6.26 -1.00
N TRP A 87 23.34 -6.34 -1.16
CA TRP A 87 24.07 -5.41 -2.05
C TRP A 87 23.57 -5.39 -3.49
N PHE A 88 23.16 -6.54 -4.04
CA PHE A 88 22.59 -6.63 -5.38
C PHE A 88 21.23 -5.93 -5.49
N GLU A 89 20.39 -5.99 -4.45
CA GLU A 89 19.13 -5.25 -4.39
C GLU A 89 19.38 -3.74 -4.37
N GLN A 90 20.39 -3.30 -3.61
CA GLN A 90 20.80 -1.89 -3.63
C GLN A 90 21.26 -1.46 -5.02
N GLN A 91 21.94 -2.34 -5.77
CA GLN A 91 22.32 -2.03 -7.15
C GLN A 91 21.12 -1.95 -8.11
N THR A 92 20.15 -2.85 -8.01
CA THR A 92 18.95 -2.80 -8.87
C THR A 92 18.14 -1.53 -8.60
N VAL A 93 17.93 -1.22 -7.31
CA VAL A 93 17.28 0.02 -6.89
C VAL A 93 18.06 1.24 -7.36
N ALA A 94 19.39 1.26 -7.19
CA ALA A 94 20.22 2.36 -7.67
C ALA A 94 20.20 2.54 -9.20
N ARG A 95 20.12 1.43 -9.96
CA ARG A 95 19.98 1.48 -11.42
C ARG A 95 18.61 2.02 -11.83
N GLN A 96 17.54 1.56 -11.20
CA GLN A 96 16.17 2.03 -11.47
C GLN A 96 16.04 3.52 -11.10
N TYR A 97 16.51 3.91 -9.92
CA TYR A 97 16.58 5.31 -9.50
C TYR A 97 17.31 6.18 -10.53
N ARG A 98 18.51 5.77 -10.99
CA ARG A 98 19.25 6.53 -12.02
C ARG A 98 18.51 6.60 -13.35
N ARG A 99 17.80 5.54 -13.76
CA ARG A 99 17.01 5.53 -15.00
C ARG A 99 15.80 6.46 -14.93
N ARG A 100 15.23 6.66 -13.74
CA ARG A 100 14.12 7.59 -13.50
C ARG A 100 14.53 9.07 -13.43
N ARG A 101 15.82 9.39 -13.41
CA ARG A 101 16.31 10.80 -13.37
C ARG A 101 16.18 11.55 -14.71
N GLY A 102 15.20 11.18 -15.54
CA GLY A 102 14.90 11.85 -16.79
C GLY A 102 13.40 12.15 -16.89
N HIS A 103 13.06 13.32 -17.40
CA HIS A 103 11.68 13.77 -17.55
C HIS A 103 11.22 13.55 -18.99
N PRO A 104 10.15 12.78 -19.22
CA PRO A 104 9.42 12.89 -20.47
C PRO A 104 8.65 14.21 -20.44
N ASP A 105 8.95 15.09 -21.39
CA ASP A 105 8.11 16.25 -21.69
C ASP A 105 6.88 15.73 -22.44
N VAL A 106 5.80 15.49 -21.69
CA VAL A 106 4.52 15.07 -22.25
C VAL A 106 3.68 16.34 -22.38
N GLY A 107 3.30 16.70 -23.60
CA GLY A 107 2.41 17.83 -23.89
C GLY A 107 0.97 17.57 -23.45
N GLU A 108 0.78 17.16 -22.20
CA GLU A 108 -0.50 16.85 -21.57
C GLU A 108 -1.28 18.14 -21.30
N LYS A 109 -2.59 18.11 -21.55
CA LYS A 109 -3.44 19.30 -21.44
C LYS A 109 -3.90 19.57 -20.01
N ASP A 110 -4.08 18.52 -19.21
CA ASP A 110 -4.43 18.64 -17.80
C ASP A 110 -3.15 18.79 -16.96
N PRO A 111 -2.96 19.93 -16.24
CA PRO A 111 -1.78 20.14 -15.41
C PRO A 111 -1.65 19.14 -14.25
N ARG A 112 -2.77 18.61 -13.74
CA ARG A 112 -2.78 17.60 -12.67
C ARG A 112 -2.22 16.27 -13.18
N LEU A 113 -2.68 15.84 -14.35
CA LEU A 113 -2.19 14.62 -14.99
C LEU A 113 -0.72 14.76 -15.42
N ALA A 114 -0.33 15.93 -15.93
CA ALA A 114 1.07 16.24 -16.23
C ALA A 114 1.98 16.13 -14.99
N ALA A 115 1.50 16.59 -13.82
CA ALA A 115 2.22 16.43 -12.56
C ALA A 115 2.32 14.95 -12.16
N LEU A 116 1.25 14.16 -12.32
CA LEU A 116 1.26 12.72 -12.03
C LEU A 116 2.22 11.92 -12.91
N HIS A 117 2.47 12.37 -14.15
CA HIS A 117 3.47 11.75 -15.05
C HIS A 117 4.91 11.81 -14.50
N TRP A 118 5.21 12.68 -13.54
CA TRP A 118 6.49 12.66 -12.82
C TRP A 118 6.69 11.40 -12.00
N LEU A 119 5.61 10.84 -11.47
CA LEU A 119 5.62 9.60 -10.70
C LEU A 119 5.43 8.37 -11.59
N THR A 120 4.56 8.49 -12.59
CA THR A 120 4.21 7.38 -13.48
C THR A 120 4.00 7.86 -14.93
N PRO A 121 5.06 7.86 -15.77
CA PRO A 121 5.00 8.42 -17.13
C PRO A 121 3.98 7.77 -18.07
N GLY A 122 3.56 6.54 -17.77
CA GLY A 122 2.59 5.79 -18.59
C GLY A 122 1.14 5.90 -18.10
N LEU A 123 0.86 6.77 -17.13
CA LEU A 123 -0.48 6.90 -16.57
C LEU A 123 -1.46 7.44 -17.59
N THR A 124 -2.53 6.69 -17.79
CA THR A 124 -3.68 7.08 -18.59
C THR A 124 -4.94 6.92 -17.76
N VAL A 125 -5.92 7.79 -17.96
CA VAL A 125 -7.21 7.73 -17.27
C VAL A 125 -8.31 7.75 -18.30
N SER A 126 -9.23 6.79 -18.20
CA SER A 126 -10.41 6.67 -19.04
C SER A 126 -11.66 6.59 -18.17
N GLU A 127 -12.82 6.79 -18.80
CA GLU A 127 -14.10 6.71 -18.13
C GLU A 127 -14.90 5.53 -18.71
N VAL A 128 -15.41 4.69 -17.82
CA VAL A 128 -16.31 3.58 -18.18
C VAL A 128 -17.71 3.92 -17.70
N GLU A 129 -18.65 3.95 -18.62
CA GLU A 129 -20.05 4.21 -18.33
C GLU A 129 -20.78 2.89 -18.02
N SER A 130 -21.56 2.88 -16.94
CA SER A 130 -22.47 1.79 -16.59
C SER A 130 -23.74 1.87 -17.43
N GLU A 131 -24.44 0.73 -17.58
CA GLU A 131 -25.80 0.68 -18.14
C GLU A 131 -26.78 1.63 -17.43
N THR A 132 -26.49 1.98 -16.18
CA THR A 132 -27.28 2.91 -15.35
C THR A 132 -26.87 4.39 -15.52
N GLY A 133 -25.96 4.70 -16.44
CA GLY A 133 -25.41 6.06 -16.64
C GLY A 133 -24.39 6.52 -15.58
N ALA A 134 -24.06 5.66 -14.62
CA ALA A 134 -23.04 5.94 -13.62
C ALA A 134 -21.66 5.85 -14.27
N ARG A 135 -20.83 6.88 -14.08
CA ARG A 135 -19.48 6.95 -14.64
C ARG A 135 -18.45 6.49 -13.63
N THR A 136 -17.50 5.69 -14.07
CA THR A 136 -16.41 5.18 -13.23
C THR A 136 -15.08 5.48 -13.91
N GLY A 137 -14.24 6.25 -13.24
CA GLY A 137 -12.87 6.52 -13.67
C GLY A 137 -12.01 5.28 -13.51
N ILE A 138 -11.31 4.91 -14.58
CA ILE A 138 -10.36 3.81 -14.60
C ILE A 138 -9.02 4.36 -15.06
N ALA A 139 -8.01 4.20 -14.22
CA ALA A 139 -6.63 4.52 -14.54
C ALA A 139 -5.88 3.26 -14.97
N CYS A 140 -4.92 3.41 -15.87
CA CYS A 140 -4.01 2.38 -16.31
C CYS A 140 -2.58 2.88 -16.16
N ASP A 141 -1.73 2.06 -15.55
CA ASP A 141 -0.30 2.28 -15.40
C ASP A 141 0.48 1.04 -15.89
N ALA A 142 1.81 1.03 -15.68
CA ALA A 142 2.67 -0.07 -16.14
C ALA A 142 2.39 -1.44 -15.46
N ALA A 143 1.74 -1.45 -14.29
CA ALA A 143 1.45 -2.66 -13.53
C ALA A 143 0.00 -3.15 -13.71
N GLY A 144 -0.88 -2.41 -14.39
CA GLY A 144 -2.29 -2.80 -14.61
C GLY A 144 -3.30 -1.65 -14.51
N TRP A 145 -4.56 -2.02 -14.25
CA TRP A 145 -5.71 -1.11 -14.25
C TRP A 145 -6.30 -0.98 -12.86
N TYR A 146 -6.81 0.19 -12.51
CA TYR A 146 -7.43 0.44 -11.21
C TYR A 146 -8.51 1.52 -11.26
N GLY A 147 -9.43 1.46 -10.31
CA GLY A 147 -10.39 2.54 -10.02
C GLY A 147 -10.44 2.78 -8.52
N ALA A 148 -11.03 3.90 -8.10
CA ALA A 148 -11.09 4.27 -6.69
C ALA A 148 -12.47 4.76 -6.25
N ILE A 149 -12.70 4.66 -4.94
CA ILE A 149 -13.92 5.05 -4.24
C ILE A 149 -13.48 5.97 -3.10
N ALA A 150 -14.01 7.18 -3.03
CA ALA A 150 -13.86 8.02 -1.85
C ALA A 150 -14.85 7.58 -0.77
N ILE A 151 -14.38 7.45 0.46
CA ILE A 151 -15.22 7.22 1.63
C ILE A 151 -15.57 8.58 2.21
N GLY A 152 -16.86 8.86 2.32
CA GLY A 152 -17.34 10.08 2.95
C GLY A 152 -17.09 10.04 4.45
N GLU A 153 -16.87 11.21 5.05
CA GLU A 153 -16.97 11.33 6.50
C GLU A 153 -18.45 11.10 6.86
N ALA A 154 -18.72 10.07 7.66
CA ALA A 154 -20.03 9.99 8.29
C ALA A 154 -20.20 11.26 9.12
N ASP A 155 -21.39 11.86 9.06
CA ASP A 155 -21.80 13.08 9.76
C ASP A 155 -21.89 12.88 11.29
N SER A 156 -20.89 12.21 11.86
CA SER A 156 -20.75 11.93 13.27
C SER A 156 -19.96 13.08 13.89
N MET A 157 -20.69 14.15 14.22
CA MET A 157 -20.28 15.19 15.17
C MET A 157 -19.96 14.62 16.58
N HIS A 158 -20.15 13.31 16.77
CA HIS A 158 -19.76 12.54 17.94
C HIS A 158 -18.50 11.77 17.56
N GLY A 159 -17.38 12.10 18.21
CA GLY A 159 -16.08 11.46 18.02
C GLY A 159 -16.05 10.01 18.50
N ASP A 160 -16.87 9.15 17.91
CA ASP A 160 -16.67 7.71 18.02
C ASP A 160 -15.52 7.38 17.06
N GLY A 161 -14.34 7.15 17.62
CA GLY A 161 -13.10 6.86 16.89
C GLY A 161 -13.10 5.49 16.19
N GLY A 162 -14.22 5.08 15.58
CA GLY A 162 -14.49 3.68 15.32
C GLY A 162 -15.54 3.38 14.25
N SER A 163 -15.45 4.01 13.08
CA SER A 163 -15.98 3.39 11.86
C SER A 163 -14.89 3.36 10.79
N GLY A 164 -13.80 2.65 11.10
CA GLY A 164 -12.79 2.32 10.09
C GLY A 164 -13.41 1.52 8.94
N VAL A 165 -12.76 1.54 7.78
CA VAL A 165 -13.21 0.75 6.64
C VAL A 165 -13.17 -0.75 7.02
N PRO A 166 -14.27 -1.52 6.85
CA PRO A 166 -14.37 -2.91 7.27
C PRO A 166 -13.49 -3.79 6.37
N LEU A 167 -12.27 -4.04 6.82
CA LEU A 167 -11.27 -4.81 6.07
C LEU A 167 -11.73 -6.25 5.81
N ASP A 168 -12.54 -6.81 6.69
CA ASP A 168 -13.15 -8.14 6.57
C ASP A 168 -14.20 -8.18 5.44
N VAL A 169 -15.00 -7.12 5.27
CA VAL A 169 -15.95 -6.99 4.16
C VAL A 169 -15.20 -6.83 2.84
N LEU A 170 -14.14 -6.03 2.83
CA LEU A 170 -13.28 -5.88 1.65
C LEU A 170 -12.57 -7.18 1.28
N ALA A 171 -12.07 -7.92 2.27
CA ALA A 171 -11.47 -9.23 2.04
C ALA A 171 -12.48 -10.21 1.43
N ARG A 172 -13.71 -10.27 1.95
CA ARG A 172 -14.78 -11.10 1.37
C ARG A 172 -15.13 -10.68 -0.06
N SER A 173 -15.16 -9.38 -0.35
CA SER A 173 -15.41 -8.91 -1.71
C SER A 173 -14.33 -9.36 -2.72
N LEU A 174 -13.08 -9.56 -2.25
CA LEU A 174 -12.00 -10.17 -3.03
C LEU A 174 -12.19 -11.68 -3.23
N ASP A 175 -12.76 -12.42 -2.25
CA ASP A 175 -13.11 -13.84 -2.42
C ASP A 175 -14.11 -13.99 -3.55
N ASP A 176 -15.22 -13.29 -3.42
CA ASP A 176 -16.33 -13.43 -4.35
C ASP A 176 -15.96 -12.95 -5.77
N ALA A 177 -14.95 -12.10 -5.91
CA ALA A 177 -14.53 -11.56 -7.20
C ALA A 177 -13.93 -12.63 -8.13
N GLU A 178 -13.28 -13.67 -7.56
CA GLU A 178 -12.62 -14.76 -8.28
C GLU A 178 -11.69 -14.28 -9.43
N GLN A 179 -11.15 -13.07 -9.34
CA GLN A 179 -10.24 -12.51 -10.34
C GLN A 179 -8.79 -12.67 -9.90
N PRO A 180 -7.96 -13.43 -10.65
CA PRO A 180 -6.52 -13.49 -10.40
C PRO A 180 -5.88 -12.11 -10.48
N GLY A 181 -5.09 -11.76 -9.46
CA GLY A 181 -4.41 -10.46 -9.41
C GLY A 181 -5.29 -9.28 -8.96
N ALA A 182 -6.47 -9.54 -8.41
CA ALA A 182 -7.27 -8.49 -7.77
C ALA A 182 -6.63 -8.03 -6.46
N VAL A 183 -6.51 -6.72 -6.30
CA VAL A 183 -5.96 -6.06 -5.11
C VAL A 183 -6.97 -5.01 -4.65
N VAL A 184 -7.29 -5.00 -3.37
CA VAL A 184 -8.05 -3.91 -2.75
C VAL A 184 -7.11 -3.16 -1.81
N GLN A 185 -7.05 -1.85 -1.97
CA GLN A 185 -6.20 -0.99 -1.16
C GLN A 185 -7.06 0.03 -0.42
N VAL A 186 -6.85 0.16 0.89
CA VAL A 186 -7.43 1.22 1.70
C VAL A 186 -6.33 2.25 1.97
N VAL A 187 -6.56 3.49 1.58
CA VAL A 187 -5.63 4.60 1.79
C VAL A 187 -6.30 5.62 2.70
N THR A 188 -5.69 5.90 3.84
CA THR A 188 -6.11 6.97 4.74
C THR A 188 -4.99 7.99 4.83
N GLN A 189 -5.30 9.23 4.43
CA GLN A 189 -4.42 10.37 4.59
C GLN A 189 -4.97 11.24 5.71
N SER A 190 -4.12 11.57 6.68
CA SER A 190 -4.47 12.42 7.82
C SER A 190 -3.51 13.61 7.91
N VAL A 191 -4.07 14.79 8.15
CA VAL A 191 -3.33 15.99 8.54
C VAL A 191 -3.52 16.16 10.04
N PRO A 192 -2.46 16.23 10.85
CA PRO A 192 -2.60 16.38 12.30
C PRO A 192 -3.19 17.76 12.65
N ALA A 193 -3.89 17.85 13.78
CA ALA A 193 -4.31 19.12 14.35
C ALA A 193 -3.37 19.57 15.48
N PRO A 194 -3.07 20.88 15.61
CA PRO A 194 -3.21 21.90 14.57
C PRO A 194 -2.29 21.60 13.38
N SER A 195 -2.75 21.94 12.16
CA SER A 195 -1.94 21.74 10.96
C SER A 195 -0.72 22.68 10.97
N LEU A 196 0.37 22.28 10.32
CA LEU A 196 1.61 23.07 10.30
C LEU A 196 1.45 24.44 9.63
N ASP A 197 0.49 24.56 8.71
CA ASP A 197 0.17 25.81 8.01
C ASP A 197 -0.73 26.75 8.82
N MET A 198 -1.24 26.30 9.97
CA MET A 198 -2.12 27.09 10.84
C MET A 198 -1.30 28.03 11.71
N ASP A 199 -1.67 29.32 11.74
CA ASP A 199 -1.07 30.26 12.68
C ASP A 199 -1.35 29.81 14.12
N SER A 200 -0.28 29.58 14.87
CA SER A 200 -0.29 29.23 16.29
C SER A 200 -1.13 30.16 17.18
N ARG A 201 -1.38 31.40 16.75
CA ARG A 201 -2.18 32.40 17.49
C ARG A 201 -3.68 32.32 17.20
N HIS A 202 -4.10 31.50 16.24
CA HIS A 202 -5.49 31.37 15.88
C HIS A 202 -6.28 30.62 16.97
N LEU A 203 -7.50 31.06 17.26
CA LEU A 203 -8.37 30.42 18.27
C LEU A 203 -8.62 28.92 18.01
N ALA A 204 -8.61 28.53 16.73
CA ALA A 204 -8.74 27.13 16.33
C ALA A 204 -7.55 26.27 16.81
N ALA A 205 -6.32 26.80 16.81
CA ALA A 205 -5.15 26.08 17.29
C ALA A 205 -5.25 25.79 18.79
N HIS A 206 -5.72 26.77 19.58
CA HIS A 206 -6.00 26.59 21.00
C HIS A 206 -7.13 25.58 21.25
N SER A 207 -8.23 25.66 20.50
CA SER A 207 -9.33 24.69 20.60
C SER A 207 -8.86 23.25 20.33
N TYR A 208 -8.03 23.04 19.29
CA TYR A 208 -7.45 21.73 19.00
C TYR A 208 -6.48 21.25 20.07
N GLN A 209 -5.73 22.14 20.71
CA GLN A 209 -4.87 21.77 21.84
C GLN A 209 -5.68 21.31 23.05
N GLU A 210 -6.78 22.01 23.37
CA GLU A 210 -7.70 21.63 24.45
C GLU A 210 -8.39 20.29 24.16
N LEU A 211 -8.89 20.10 22.93
CA LEU A 211 -9.50 18.84 22.49
C LEU A 211 -8.51 17.68 22.59
N GLN A 212 -7.25 17.88 22.18
CA GLN A 212 -6.23 16.85 22.29
C GLN A 212 -5.89 16.47 23.73
N ALA A 213 -5.90 17.45 24.64
CA ALA A 213 -5.71 17.20 26.06
C ALA A 213 -6.86 16.38 26.68
N LEU A 214 -8.07 16.48 26.13
CA LEU A 214 -9.27 15.82 26.65
C LEU A 214 -9.56 14.46 26.00
N ALA A 215 -9.45 14.38 24.67
CA ALA A 215 -9.92 13.25 23.87
C ALA A 215 -8.78 12.47 23.17
N GLY A 216 -7.52 12.90 23.36
CA GLY A 216 -6.38 12.36 22.63
C GLY A 216 -6.25 12.93 21.22
N PRO A 217 -5.33 12.40 20.40
CA PRO A 217 -5.00 12.99 19.11
C PRO A 217 -6.19 12.97 18.14
N VAL A 218 -6.56 14.14 17.61
CA VAL A 218 -7.61 14.29 16.59
C VAL A 218 -6.97 14.92 15.35
N PRO A 219 -7.10 14.31 14.16
CA PRO A 219 -6.61 14.92 12.93
C PRO A 219 -7.45 16.15 12.56
N ALA A 220 -6.83 17.15 11.94
CA ALA A 220 -7.51 18.33 11.41
C ALA A 220 -8.30 18.01 10.14
N ASP A 221 -7.78 17.07 9.34
CA ASP A 221 -8.42 16.55 8.14
C ASP A 221 -8.06 15.06 8.00
N ARG A 222 -9.04 14.25 7.56
CA ARG A 222 -8.83 12.82 7.33
C ARG A 222 -9.63 12.35 6.12
N THR A 223 -8.94 12.19 5.00
CA THR A 223 -9.54 11.61 3.79
C THR A 223 -9.22 10.12 3.68
N THR A 224 -10.21 9.30 3.31
CA THR A 224 -10.02 7.86 3.06
C THR A 224 -10.53 7.46 1.69
N TRP A 225 -9.75 6.63 0.99
CA TRP A 225 -10.09 6.04 -0.29
C TRP A 225 -9.98 4.52 -0.23
N VAL A 226 -10.77 3.87 -1.08
CA VAL A 226 -10.62 2.45 -1.39
C VAL A 226 -10.36 2.32 -2.88
N ALA A 227 -9.16 1.85 -3.24
CA ALA A 227 -8.79 1.54 -4.61
C ALA A 227 -8.92 0.05 -4.89
N VAL A 228 -9.37 -0.28 -6.10
CA VAL A 228 -9.51 -1.66 -6.57
C VAL A 228 -8.69 -1.78 -7.85
N ARG A 229 -7.76 -2.73 -7.85
CA ARG A 229 -6.78 -2.91 -8.91
C ARG A 229 -6.79 -4.33 -9.42
N LEU A 230 -6.48 -4.45 -10.71
CA LEU A 230 -6.24 -5.70 -11.39
C LEU A 230 -4.82 -5.69 -11.98
N GLU A 231 -3.94 -6.53 -11.45
CA GLU A 231 -2.54 -6.60 -11.86
C GLU A 231 -2.35 -7.32 -13.20
N ALA A 232 -1.65 -6.67 -14.13
CA ALA A 232 -1.40 -7.22 -15.46
C ALA A 232 -0.52 -8.49 -15.41
N ARG A 233 0.50 -8.50 -14.54
CA ARG A 233 1.43 -9.63 -14.38
C ARG A 233 0.73 -10.89 -13.89
N SER A 234 -0.05 -10.77 -12.82
CA SER A 234 -0.76 -11.89 -12.19
C SER A 234 -1.77 -12.53 -13.15
N ARG A 235 -2.39 -11.73 -14.04
CA ARG A 235 -3.24 -12.23 -15.12
C ARG A 235 -2.48 -12.98 -16.21
N ALA A 236 -1.34 -12.45 -16.63
CA ALA A 236 -0.49 -13.10 -17.62
C ALA A 236 0.04 -14.45 -17.10
N GLU A 237 0.44 -14.51 -15.82
CA GLU A 237 0.87 -15.74 -15.15
C GLU A 237 -0.28 -16.76 -15.00
N ALA A 238 -1.51 -16.31 -14.78
CA ALA A 238 -2.70 -17.16 -14.71
C ALA A 238 -3.17 -17.70 -16.07
N GLY A 239 -2.44 -17.42 -17.16
CA GLY A 239 -2.79 -17.92 -18.50
C GLY A 239 -4.03 -17.24 -19.11
N VAL A 240 -4.50 -16.13 -18.51
CA VAL A 240 -5.57 -15.27 -19.06
C VAL A 240 -4.98 -14.35 -20.13
N ALA A 241 -4.15 -14.91 -21.01
CA ALA A 241 -3.31 -14.17 -21.95
C ALA A 241 -3.90 -14.23 -23.36
N GLY A 242 -4.77 -13.28 -23.67
CA GLY A 242 -5.10 -12.91 -25.04
C GLY A 242 -5.04 -11.39 -25.23
N GLY A 243 -4.66 -10.91 -26.42
CA GLY A 243 -4.73 -9.47 -26.77
C GLY A 243 -6.16 -8.89 -26.67
N TYR A 244 -7.18 -9.75 -26.63
CA TYR A 244 -8.57 -9.44 -26.36
C TYR A 244 -8.83 -8.98 -24.91
N ASP A 245 -7.97 -9.34 -23.94
CA ASP A 245 -8.21 -9.08 -22.51
C ASP A 245 -7.84 -7.67 -22.05
N ALA A 246 -6.90 -7.00 -22.71
CA ALA A 246 -6.50 -5.64 -22.36
C ALA A 246 -7.60 -4.60 -22.65
N GLU A 247 -8.39 -4.84 -23.71
CA GLU A 247 -9.52 -3.99 -24.08
C GLU A 247 -10.68 -4.11 -23.08
N HIS A 248 -10.87 -5.29 -22.47
CA HIS A 248 -11.93 -5.55 -21.50
C HIS A 248 -11.52 -5.28 -20.04
N ALA A 249 -10.21 -5.16 -19.77
CA ALA A 249 -9.69 -4.93 -18.42
C ALA A 249 -10.31 -3.70 -17.73
N PRO A 250 -10.53 -2.54 -18.39
CA PRO A 250 -11.21 -1.41 -17.76
C PRO A 250 -12.63 -1.75 -17.29
N THR A 251 -13.40 -2.48 -18.09
CA THR A 251 -14.75 -2.92 -17.75
C THR A 251 -14.75 -3.91 -16.59
N LEU A 252 -13.78 -4.83 -16.55
CA LEU A 252 -13.59 -5.76 -15.43
C LEU A 252 -13.30 -5.02 -14.13
N VAL A 253 -12.39 -4.04 -14.15
CA VAL A 253 -12.10 -3.20 -12.98
C VAL A 253 -13.33 -2.40 -12.56
N ALA A 254 -14.07 -1.80 -13.49
CA ALA A 254 -15.31 -1.08 -13.17
C ALA A 254 -16.34 -1.99 -12.47
N ASN A 255 -16.46 -3.25 -12.88
CA ASN A 255 -17.32 -4.24 -12.22
C ASN A 255 -16.83 -4.59 -10.82
N LEU A 256 -15.52 -4.74 -10.61
CA LEU A 256 -14.92 -4.96 -9.29
C LEU A 256 -15.15 -3.77 -8.36
N VAL A 257 -14.93 -2.55 -8.83
CA VAL A 257 -15.22 -1.30 -8.10
C VAL A 257 -16.70 -1.25 -7.70
N ARG A 258 -17.61 -1.60 -8.60
CA ARG A 258 -19.05 -1.64 -8.30
C ARG A 258 -19.40 -2.67 -7.23
N LYS A 259 -18.73 -3.83 -7.24
CA LYS A 259 -18.90 -4.88 -6.23
C LYS A 259 -18.41 -4.44 -4.85
N VAL A 260 -17.24 -3.80 -4.79
CA VAL A 260 -16.71 -3.20 -3.56
C VAL A 260 -17.63 -2.08 -3.06
N SER A 261 -18.09 -1.19 -3.93
CA SER A 261 -19.09 -0.15 -3.59
C SER A 261 -20.37 -0.76 -3.02
N ARG A 262 -20.87 -1.86 -3.58
CA ARG A 262 -22.05 -2.57 -3.03
C ARG A 262 -21.78 -3.09 -1.61
N SER A 263 -20.63 -3.71 -1.39
CA SER A 263 -20.23 -4.25 -0.07
C SER A 263 -20.09 -3.13 0.98
N LEU A 264 -19.55 -1.97 0.58
CA LEU A 264 -19.46 -0.78 1.43
C LEU A 264 -20.85 -0.20 1.76
N ARG A 265 -21.76 -0.19 0.78
CA ARG A 265 -23.16 0.24 0.95
C ARG A 265 -23.91 -0.63 1.94
N GLU A 266 -23.74 -1.94 1.86
CA GLU A 266 -24.32 -2.92 2.79
C GLU A 266 -23.81 -2.70 4.21
N SER A 267 -22.55 -2.27 4.33
CA SER A 267 -21.93 -1.85 5.61
C SER A 267 -22.32 -0.44 6.06
N ARG A 268 -23.25 0.23 5.36
CA ARG A 268 -23.76 1.58 5.63
C ARG A 268 -22.68 2.67 5.65
N LEU A 269 -21.58 2.48 4.91
CA LEU A 269 -20.56 3.50 4.77
C LEU A 269 -20.93 4.49 3.65
N PRO A 270 -20.95 5.80 3.93
CA PRO A 270 -21.10 6.80 2.88
C PRO A 270 -19.88 6.73 1.97
N HIS A 271 -20.11 6.63 0.66
CA HIS A 271 -19.03 6.52 -0.30
C HIS A 271 -19.47 7.00 -1.69
N GLN A 272 -18.49 7.39 -2.49
CA GLN A 272 -18.66 7.83 -3.87
C GLN A 272 -17.65 7.10 -4.75
N VAL A 273 -18.12 6.44 -5.81
CA VAL A 273 -17.26 5.92 -6.87
C VAL A 273 -16.75 7.11 -7.67
N LEU A 274 -15.43 7.22 -7.86
CA LEU A 274 -14.82 8.37 -8.52
C LEU A 274 -14.98 8.27 -10.04
N SER A 275 -15.36 9.37 -10.67
CA SER A 275 -15.24 9.59 -12.12
C SER A 275 -13.79 9.78 -12.54
N ALA A 276 -13.52 9.90 -13.84
CA ALA A 276 -12.14 10.08 -14.34
C ALA A 276 -11.49 11.36 -13.79
N ASP A 277 -12.24 12.47 -13.77
CA ASP A 277 -11.77 13.76 -13.26
C ASP A 277 -11.52 13.71 -11.74
N GLU A 278 -12.48 13.18 -10.98
CA GLU A 278 -12.36 13.03 -9.53
C GLU A 278 -11.24 12.06 -9.13
N LEU A 279 -10.94 11.05 -9.98
CA LEU A 279 -9.82 10.14 -9.78
C LEU A 279 -8.48 10.88 -9.96
N ILE A 280 -8.36 11.73 -10.97
CA ILE A 280 -7.16 12.58 -11.18
C ILE A 280 -6.97 13.52 -9.99
N ASP A 281 -8.05 14.13 -9.48
CA ASP A 281 -8.01 14.96 -8.27
C ASP A 281 -7.60 14.18 -7.03
N ALA A 282 -8.18 13.00 -6.82
CA ALA A 282 -7.83 12.15 -5.68
C ALA A 282 -6.35 11.75 -5.72
N LEU A 283 -5.82 11.39 -6.90
CA LEU A 283 -4.41 11.04 -7.06
C LEU A 283 -3.49 12.25 -6.87
N SER A 284 -3.85 13.42 -7.38
CA SER A 284 -3.04 14.65 -7.27
C SER A 284 -2.95 15.12 -5.81
N ARG A 285 -4.09 15.13 -5.10
CA ARG A 285 -4.16 15.40 -3.66
C ARG A 285 -3.38 14.38 -2.86
N ALA A 286 -3.62 13.09 -3.12
CA ALA A 286 -2.92 12.02 -2.43
C ALA A 286 -1.41 12.03 -2.74
N CYS A 287 -0.94 12.53 -3.87
CA CYS A 287 0.48 12.64 -4.18
C CYS A 287 1.10 13.99 -3.78
N ASP A 288 0.31 14.89 -3.18
CA ASP A 288 0.73 16.23 -2.78
C ASP A 288 1.13 17.12 -3.97
N LEU A 289 0.55 16.87 -5.16
CA LEU A 289 0.90 17.50 -6.44
C LEU A 289 -0.05 18.61 -6.89
N ASP A 290 -1.07 18.96 -6.10
CA ASP A 290 -2.02 20.02 -6.46
C ASP A 290 -1.32 21.39 -6.66
N SER A 291 -1.72 22.10 -7.71
CA SER A 291 -1.09 23.35 -8.15
C SER A 291 -1.61 24.62 -7.44
N ASP A 292 -2.62 24.51 -6.57
CA ASP A 292 -3.45 25.65 -6.11
C ASP A 292 -2.81 26.53 -5.01
N ALA A 293 -1.63 26.19 -4.51
CA ALA A 293 -0.92 27.05 -3.56
C ALA A 293 -0.11 28.09 -4.34
N GLY A 294 -0.59 29.35 -4.36
CA GLY A 294 -0.10 30.49 -5.15
C GLY A 294 1.34 30.99 -4.87
N GLY A 295 2.32 30.09 -4.86
CA GLY A 295 3.75 30.36 -4.89
C GLY A 295 4.41 29.73 -6.11
N ALA A 296 5.67 30.08 -6.37
CA ALA A 296 6.47 29.43 -7.40
C ALA A 296 6.76 27.97 -6.97
N ALA A 297 5.82 27.07 -7.25
CA ALA A 297 5.96 25.65 -6.96
C ALA A 297 7.25 25.13 -7.64
N GLN A 298 8.19 24.66 -6.82
CA GLN A 298 9.40 24.04 -7.34
C GLN A 298 9.01 22.72 -8.00
N ALA A 299 9.62 22.42 -9.15
CA ALA A 299 9.36 21.17 -9.86
C ALA A 299 9.59 19.96 -8.93
N PRO A 300 8.71 18.94 -8.97
CA PRO A 300 8.89 17.74 -8.19
C PRO A 300 10.24 17.08 -8.45
N ARG A 301 10.84 16.46 -7.43
CA ARG A 301 12.17 15.84 -7.57
C ARG A 301 12.37 14.68 -6.61
N GLU A 302 13.05 13.63 -7.08
CA GLU A 302 13.41 12.46 -6.26
C GLU A 302 14.87 12.56 -5.79
N GLU A 303 15.06 12.61 -4.47
CA GLU A 303 16.33 12.28 -3.82
C GLU A 303 16.35 10.80 -3.41
N TRP A 304 17.53 10.29 -3.05
CA TRP A 304 17.64 8.91 -2.59
C TRP A 304 16.74 8.64 -1.37
N THR A 305 16.70 9.56 -0.41
CA THR A 305 16.00 9.37 0.86
C THR A 305 14.64 10.05 0.95
N ALA A 306 14.27 10.86 -0.06
CA ALA A 306 13.04 11.65 -0.03
C ALA A 306 12.48 11.93 -1.43
N TRP A 307 11.17 12.07 -1.54
CA TRP A 307 10.49 12.67 -2.69
C TRP A 307 10.04 14.09 -2.34
N HIS A 308 10.25 15.05 -3.23
CA HIS A 308 9.82 16.43 -3.01
C HIS A 308 8.68 16.75 -3.98
N SER A 309 7.53 17.12 -3.42
CA SER A 309 6.32 17.51 -4.17
C SER A 309 6.31 19.00 -4.58
N GLY A 310 7.24 19.79 -4.04
CA GLY A 310 7.31 21.25 -4.20
C GLY A 310 6.94 22.00 -2.92
N ARG A 311 6.03 21.44 -2.09
CA ARG A 311 5.64 22.01 -0.79
C ARG A 311 6.23 21.29 0.41
N ALA A 312 6.43 19.98 0.29
CA ALA A 312 6.93 19.14 1.36
C ALA A 312 7.93 18.10 0.84
N ALA A 313 8.74 17.58 1.76
CA ALA A 313 9.55 16.41 1.55
C ALA A 313 8.83 15.19 2.14
N HIS A 314 8.81 14.10 1.38
CA HIS A 314 8.08 12.87 1.67
C HIS A 314 9.07 11.72 1.90
N ALA A 315 8.81 10.90 2.90
CA ALA A 315 9.49 9.63 3.13
C ALA A 315 8.47 8.51 3.30
N SER A 316 8.74 7.39 2.61
CA SER A 316 7.88 6.21 2.57
C SER A 316 8.57 5.00 3.17
N PHE A 317 7.77 4.16 3.80
CA PHE A 317 8.19 3.00 4.56
C PHE A 317 7.25 1.83 4.28
N TRP A 318 7.80 0.62 4.23
CA TRP A 318 7.01 -0.59 4.46
C TRP A 318 6.87 -0.84 5.95
N LEU A 319 5.70 -1.28 6.40
CA LEU A 319 5.58 -2.00 7.66
C LEU A 319 6.11 -3.42 7.44
N ARG A 320 7.34 -3.66 7.88
CA ARG A 320 8.03 -4.94 7.68
C ARG A 320 7.55 -5.97 8.68
N ASP A 321 7.61 -5.60 9.95
CA ASP A 321 7.17 -6.42 11.08
C ASP A 321 5.95 -5.75 11.70
N TRP A 322 4.87 -6.51 11.79
CA TRP A 322 3.58 -5.99 12.22
C TRP A 322 3.44 -6.08 13.74
N PRO A 323 2.81 -5.07 14.36
CA PRO A 323 2.46 -5.16 15.77
C PRO A 323 1.41 -6.26 15.99
N ARG A 324 1.18 -6.63 17.25
CA ARG A 324 0.03 -7.48 17.60
C ARG A 324 -1.26 -6.77 17.18
N VAL A 325 -2.33 -7.53 16.92
CA VAL A 325 -3.63 -6.97 16.48
C VAL A 325 -4.12 -5.88 17.45
N ASP A 326 -4.01 -6.15 18.75
CA ASP A 326 -4.44 -5.23 19.81
C ASP A 326 -3.64 -3.91 19.82
N ASP A 327 -2.39 -3.95 19.37
CA ASP A 327 -1.49 -2.79 19.34
C ASP A 327 -1.53 -2.04 17.99
N ALA A 328 -2.22 -2.58 16.98
CA ALA A 328 -2.29 -1.98 15.64
C ALA A 328 -2.99 -0.62 15.65
N ALA A 329 -4.07 -0.49 16.43
CA ALA A 329 -4.78 0.78 16.59
C ALA A 329 -3.89 1.85 17.25
N THR A 330 -3.10 1.45 18.25
CA THR A 330 -2.12 2.32 18.91
C THR A 330 -1.02 2.78 17.96
N LEU A 331 -0.53 1.88 17.09
CA LEU A 331 0.43 2.27 16.04
C LEU A 331 -0.18 3.34 15.13
N PHE A 332 -1.29 3.03 14.45
CA PHE A 332 -1.85 3.93 13.45
C PHE A 332 -2.36 5.25 14.05
N GLY A 333 -2.98 5.21 15.24
CA GLY A 333 -3.35 6.41 15.98
C GLY A 333 -2.13 7.26 16.34
N GLY A 334 -1.04 6.64 16.79
CA GLY A 334 0.21 7.32 17.08
C GLY A 334 0.90 7.93 15.85
N LEU A 335 0.82 7.26 14.69
CA LEU A 335 1.35 7.77 13.42
C LEU A 335 0.56 9.00 12.97
N SER A 336 -0.78 8.92 12.92
CA SER A 336 -1.65 10.04 12.54
C SER A 336 -1.57 11.24 13.49
N ALA A 337 -1.23 11.00 14.76
CA ALA A 337 -1.01 12.02 15.77
C ALA A 337 0.34 12.74 15.68
N THR A 338 1.28 12.21 14.89
CA THR A 338 2.64 12.75 14.85
C THR A 338 2.66 14.08 14.10
N PRO A 339 3.23 15.16 14.67
CA PRO A 339 3.33 16.45 13.98
C PRO A 339 4.04 16.31 12.63
N SER A 340 3.29 16.52 11.56
CA SER A 340 3.66 16.29 10.17
C SER A 340 2.80 17.17 9.26
N ALA A 341 3.24 17.40 8.02
CA ALA A 341 2.40 18.05 7.02
C ALA A 341 1.25 17.11 6.61
N SER A 342 1.55 15.83 6.44
CA SER A 342 0.56 14.77 6.35
C SER A 342 1.16 13.41 6.67
N THR A 343 0.31 12.48 7.07
CA THR A 343 0.63 11.06 7.22
C THR A 343 -0.36 10.25 6.39
N THR A 344 0.14 9.31 5.59
CA THR A 344 -0.64 8.40 4.76
C THR A 344 -0.37 6.97 5.16
N VAL A 345 -1.42 6.24 5.49
CA VAL A 345 -1.38 4.80 5.74
C VAL A 345 -2.13 4.12 4.59
N SER A 346 -1.45 3.21 3.93
CA SER A 346 -1.95 2.53 2.74
C SER A 346 -1.86 1.02 2.92
N LEU A 347 -3.01 0.37 3.06
CA LEU A 347 -3.17 -1.05 3.35
C LEU A 347 -3.65 -1.78 2.10
N ALA A 348 -2.80 -2.61 1.50
CA ALA A 348 -3.15 -3.44 0.35
C ALA A 348 -3.48 -4.87 0.79
N LEU A 349 -4.62 -5.37 0.30
CA LEU A 349 -5.16 -6.70 0.50
C LEU A 349 -5.10 -7.45 -0.82
N THR A 350 -4.48 -8.62 -0.80
CA THR A 350 -4.33 -9.51 -1.97
C THR A 350 -4.64 -10.94 -1.58
N ARG A 351 -5.12 -11.75 -2.53
CA ARG A 351 -5.24 -13.20 -2.33
C ARG A 351 -4.05 -13.92 -2.93
N ASP A 352 -3.52 -14.86 -2.16
CA ASP A 352 -2.39 -15.69 -2.56
C ASP A 352 -2.69 -17.14 -2.17
N HIS A 353 -2.95 -18.00 -3.15
CA HIS A 353 -3.19 -19.44 -2.92
C HIS A 353 -4.27 -19.75 -1.86
N GLY A 354 -5.30 -18.90 -1.74
CA GLY A 354 -6.39 -19.03 -0.77
C GLY A 354 -6.22 -18.20 0.50
N ASP A 355 -4.99 -17.78 0.83
CA ASP A 355 -4.72 -16.95 1.99
C ASP A 355 -4.87 -15.45 1.69
N LEU A 356 -5.39 -14.71 2.67
CA LEU A 356 -5.41 -13.25 2.62
C LEU A 356 -4.03 -12.71 3.02
N ALA A 357 -3.35 -12.09 2.07
CA ALA A 357 -2.09 -11.40 2.32
C ALA A 357 -2.32 -9.89 2.44
N MET A 358 -1.68 -9.29 3.45
CA MET A 358 -1.76 -7.85 3.73
C MET A 358 -0.37 -7.22 3.68
N ARG A 359 -0.29 -6.02 3.09
CA ARG A 359 0.90 -5.16 3.08
C ARG A 359 0.52 -3.74 3.48
N CYS A 360 1.43 -3.03 4.14
CA CYS A 360 1.19 -1.65 4.57
C CYS A 360 2.34 -0.73 4.17
N LEU A 361 2.03 0.31 3.41
CA LEU A 361 2.89 1.46 3.17
C LEU A 361 2.50 2.57 4.14
N ILE A 362 3.50 3.18 4.76
CA ILE A 362 3.37 4.39 5.55
C ILE A 362 4.19 5.45 4.87
N ARG A 363 3.57 6.58 4.53
CA ARG A 363 4.25 7.75 4.01
C ARG A 363 4.01 8.92 4.92
N VAL A 364 5.04 9.71 5.15
CA VAL A 364 4.95 10.94 5.92
C VAL A 364 5.54 12.09 5.13
N ALA A 365 4.96 13.27 5.33
CA ALA A 365 5.40 14.51 4.73
C ALA A 365 5.77 15.50 5.83
N ALA A 366 6.85 16.23 5.62
CA ALA A 366 7.26 17.35 6.47
C ALA A 366 7.80 18.51 5.62
N PRO A 367 7.68 19.75 6.09
CA PRO A 367 8.39 20.87 5.47
C PRO A 367 9.91 20.67 5.58
N GLY A 368 10.62 20.94 4.48
CA GLY A 368 12.08 21.11 4.42
C GLY A 368 12.93 20.12 5.23
N ASP A 369 13.43 20.60 6.38
CA ASP A 369 14.39 19.96 7.28
C ASP A 369 13.75 19.08 8.37
N GLY A 370 12.44 19.20 8.60
CA GLY A 370 11.71 18.44 9.62
C GLY A 370 11.60 16.94 9.32
N LEU A 371 11.84 16.52 8.07
CA LEU A 371 11.62 15.15 7.64
C LEU A 371 12.50 14.13 8.38
N ALA A 372 13.76 14.46 8.66
CA ALA A 372 14.67 13.53 9.34
C ALA A 372 14.20 13.23 10.76
N HIS A 373 13.85 14.27 11.52
CA HIS A 373 13.32 14.13 12.88
C HIS A 373 11.98 13.40 12.91
N LEU A 374 11.11 13.67 11.93
CA LEU A 374 9.85 12.95 11.77
C LEU A 374 10.10 11.45 11.53
N CYS A 375 11.03 11.10 10.65
CA CYS A 375 11.41 9.70 10.39
C CYS A 375 11.89 8.98 11.66
N GLU A 376 12.74 9.63 12.46
CA GLU A 376 13.23 9.08 13.74
C GLU A 376 12.08 8.86 14.74
N THR A 377 11.17 9.82 14.83
CA THR A 377 9.99 9.74 15.72
C THR A 377 9.09 8.57 15.34
N LEU A 378 8.86 8.34 14.05
CA LEU A 378 8.03 7.22 13.57
C LEU A 378 8.68 5.87 13.84
N ASP A 379 10.00 5.75 13.63
CA ASP A 379 10.73 4.51 13.91
C ASP A 379 10.69 4.18 15.42
N GLN A 380 10.84 5.18 16.29
CA GLN A 380 10.70 5.01 17.74
C GLN A 380 9.28 4.57 18.13
N ARG A 381 8.24 5.20 17.56
CA ARG A 381 6.84 4.83 17.81
C ARG A 381 6.52 3.41 17.34
N ALA A 382 6.99 3.02 16.17
CA ALA A 382 6.80 1.66 15.66
C ALA A 382 7.46 0.62 16.58
N ARG A 383 8.72 0.87 16.98
CA ARG A 383 9.44 -0.05 17.88
C ARG A 383 8.79 -0.18 19.24
N ALA A 384 8.17 0.88 19.76
CA ALA A 384 7.47 0.85 21.05
C ALA A 384 6.32 -0.17 21.10
N VAL A 385 5.76 -0.53 19.94
CA VAL A 385 4.69 -1.54 19.79
C VAL A 385 5.16 -2.81 19.07
N ASN A 386 6.48 -3.06 19.07
CA ASN A 386 7.12 -4.20 18.41
C ASN A 386 6.83 -4.27 16.89
N ALA A 387 6.61 -3.12 16.25
CA ALA A 387 6.56 -3.00 14.81
C ALA A 387 7.91 -2.54 14.25
N GLU A 388 8.19 -2.88 13.01
CA GLU A 388 9.39 -2.39 12.31
C GLU A 388 9.04 -1.72 10.99
N LEU A 389 9.53 -0.50 10.81
CA LEU A 389 9.45 0.25 9.57
C LEU A 389 10.70 0.04 8.73
N PHE A 390 10.50 -0.20 7.44
CA PHE A 390 11.56 -0.36 6.47
C PHE A 390 11.52 0.79 5.45
N ARG A 391 12.53 1.66 5.49
CA ARG A 391 12.64 2.82 4.59
C ARG A 391 12.79 2.41 3.12
N LEU A 392 12.04 3.07 2.24
CA LEU A 392 12.08 2.87 0.79
C LEU A 392 13.08 3.81 0.09
N ASP A 393 14.29 3.89 0.64
CA ASP A 393 15.33 4.74 0.05
C ASP A 393 15.71 4.22 -1.35
N GLY A 394 15.74 5.14 -2.32
CA GLY A 394 15.92 4.90 -3.75
C GLY A 394 14.62 4.58 -4.50
N GLU A 395 13.48 4.52 -3.83
CA GLU A 395 12.16 4.21 -4.40
C GLU A 395 11.07 5.15 -3.87
N GLN A 396 11.43 6.36 -3.46
CA GLN A 396 10.51 7.29 -2.82
C GLN A 396 9.42 7.79 -3.77
N GLY A 397 9.76 8.06 -5.04
CA GLY A 397 8.77 8.43 -6.06
C GLY A 397 7.74 7.31 -6.29
N PRO A 398 8.15 6.09 -6.70
CA PRO A 398 7.24 4.95 -6.81
C PRO A 398 6.43 4.70 -5.53
N ALA A 399 7.02 4.82 -4.35
CA ALA A 399 6.33 4.62 -3.09
C ALA A 399 5.27 5.69 -2.81
N VAL A 400 5.51 6.95 -3.17
CA VAL A 400 4.51 8.04 -3.10
C VAL A 400 3.28 7.66 -3.92
N TYR A 401 3.46 7.23 -5.17
CA TYR A 401 2.36 6.83 -6.04
C TYR A 401 1.68 5.53 -5.58
N ALA A 402 2.45 4.53 -5.14
CA ALA A 402 1.90 3.29 -4.59
C ALA A 402 1.12 3.52 -3.28
N SER A 403 1.44 4.58 -2.51
CA SER A 403 0.71 4.96 -1.30
C SER A 403 -0.58 5.75 -1.58
N ALA A 404 -0.74 6.28 -2.79
CA ALA A 404 -1.96 6.92 -3.28
C ALA A 404 -3.03 5.85 -3.64
N PRO A 405 -4.30 6.20 -3.92
CA PRO A 405 -5.36 5.22 -4.21
C PRO A 405 -5.20 4.59 -5.60
N THR A 406 -4.21 3.71 -5.75
CA THR A 406 -3.78 3.08 -7.01
C THR A 406 -3.91 1.56 -7.02
N GLY A 407 -4.22 0.97 -5.86
CA GLY A 407 -4.11 -0.46 -5.58
C GLY A 407 -2.69 -0.92 -5.23
N GLY A 408 -1.78 -0.01 -4.85
CA GLY A 408 -0.43 -0.34 -4.43
C GLY A 408 0.61 -0.47 -5.55
N GLY A 409 0.29 -0.01 -6.76
CA GLY A 409 1.21 -0.08 -7.89
C GLY A 409 2.14 1.12 -7.99
N ALA A 410 3.45 0.88 -8.16
CA ALA A 410 4.29 1.46 -9.22
C ALA A 410 5.55 0.59 -9.36
N ALA A 411 5.95 0.28 -10.60
CA ALA A 411 6.97 -0.72 -10.97
C ALA A 411 8.42 -0.38 -10.59
#